data_AF-A0A9W9G3W7-F1
#
_entry.id   AF-A0A9W9G3W7-F1
#
_cell.length_a   1.000
_cell.length_b   1.000
_cell.length_c   1.000
_cell.angle_alpha   90.00
_cell.angle_beta   90.00
_cell.angle_gamma   90.00
#
_symmetry.space_group_name_H-M   'P 1'
#
loop_
_entity.id
_entity.type
_entity.pdbx_description
1 polymer ?
#
loop_
_entity_poly.entity_id
_entity_poly.type
_entity_poly.pdbx_seq_one_letter_code
_entity_poly.pdbx_strand_id
1 'polypeptide(L)'
;MRQWGSSLHHNGVSFFLATVPAGTQLYHGASNPGAVNGTEWLAFEPEHAMVFARPHRGPPPKGPEDDIDDKPEEGEKEYGHHEELRRRHDHGETPFEEMDENASGYLHTYAAAKDLRLVYIDGMSAGKTKKGTLDSQDYILFNGTIDEFSEKDKKKPRKGPGPGGESDRALKACEMAKNEWEGSIDGVLRMEAGFEIILCSFERDLFPIRTTHVKQDTHEWGPGKGGSKPPGPPGGGPPRGGKKRKVPGPGGPGPESSRWMRAVTSRYDSIGGNRVWLNYDKFVTAYSHDVDLFPEGSTLPRLANLLTSELAAIRDELSSVILRTDLKESSWDWQATVDMIVTRYSDELSYLTSDKFSEIKAFHDHIEILLSPFIDYSERNTFEEAERCATQFLPLQIQEGKTTAAKAVHHVAHSVCMALLEAWNEDKLVLAQNRVRSVIDYLDWTTWKDRRGCQDNEICVVPIWPMGTVDGYNQPKCRDVSHPYMKAMMGRAIGVESMVDRVGQNNFICFYYAFEQ
;
A
#
# COMPACT_ATOMS: atom_id res chain seq x y z
N MET A 1 10.83 5.33 1.18
CA MET A 1 9.68 4.43 1.38
C MET A 1 8.72 5.02 2.41
N ARG A 2 7.59 5.53 1.94
CA ARG A 2 6.60 6.34 2.65
C ARG A 2 5.22 5.95 2.20
N GLN A 3 4.38 5.55 3.16
CA GLN A 3 3.03 5.16 2.83
C GLN A 3 2.18 6.34 2.34
N TRP A 4 2.41 7.55 2.87
CA TRP A 4 1.67 8.75 2.46
C TRP A 4 1.89 9.07 0.98
N GLY A 5 3.17 9.17 0.59
CA GLY A 5 3.56 9.47 -0.78
C GLY A 5 2.99 8.46 -1.76
N SER A 6 3.20 7.16 -1.48
CA SER A 6 2.66 6.09 -2.32
C SER A 6 1.13 6.06 -2.34
N SER A 7 0.43 6.50 -1.29
CA SER A 7 -1.05 6.55 -1.31
C SER A 7 -1.60 7.62 -2.25
N LEU A 8 -0.86 8.73 -2.40
CA LEU A 8 -1.23 9.82 -3.31
C LEU A 8 -0.76 9.52 -4.74
N HIS A 9 0.51 9.15 -4.90
CA HIS A 9 1.10 8.72 -6.18
C HIS A 9 1.12 7.20 -6.27
N HIS A 10 -0.08 6.62 -6.43
CA HIS A 10 -0.28 5.18 -6.27
C HIS A 10 0.25 4.30 -7.40
N ASN A 11 0.59 4.88 -8.55
CA ASN A 11 1.25 4.17 -9.64
C ASN A 11 2.76 4.34 -9.52
N GLY A 12 3.38 3.41 -8.82
CA GLY A 12 4.82 3.30 -8.77
C GLY A 12 5.39 2.68 -10.04
N VAL A 13 6.53 3.20 -10.52
CA VAL A 13 7.25 2.70 -11.70
C VAL A 13 8.74 2.47 -11.43
N SER A 14 9.08 2.22 -10.16
CA SER A 14 10.44 2.05 -9.67
C SER A 14 10.61 0.78 -8.83
N PHE A 15 11.79 0.19 -8.93
CA PHE A 15 12.20 -1.00 -8.20
C PHE A 15 13.47 -0.70 -7.43
N PHE A 16 13.44 -0.95 -6.12
CA PHE A 16 14.59 -0.78 -5.24
C PHE A 16 15.04 -2.12 -4.70
N LEU A 17 16.36 -2.29 -4.55
CA LEU A 17 16.87 -3.35 -3.69
C LEU A 17 16.60 -2.96 -2.24
N ALA A 18 15.94 -3.85 -1.50
CA ALA A 18 15.56 -3.65 -0.12
C ALA A 18 16.19 -4.74 0.76
N THR A 19 16.69 -4.34 1.93
CA THR A 19 17.20 -5.26 2.94
C THR A 19 16.35 -5.19 4.20
N VAL A 20 15.84 -6.33 4.65
CA VAL A 20 15.22 -6.47 5.97
C VAL A 20 16.27 -7.08 6.90
N PRO A 21 16.78 -6.37 7.91
CA PRO A 21 17.86 -6.89 8.75
C PRO A 21 17.46 -8.17 9.50
N ALA A 22 18.44 -9.05 9.71
CA ALA A 22 18.29 -10.23 10.55
C ALA A 22 17.73 -9.86 11.94
N GLY A 23 16.83 -10.69 12.46
CA GLY A 23 16.14 -10.45 13.73
C GLY A 23 14.93 -9.52 13.63
N THR A 24 14.65 -8.90 12.48
CA THR A 24 13.44 -8.08 12.29
C THR A 24 12.19 -8.93 12.50
N GLN A 25 11.31 -8.48 13.40
CA GLN A 25 10.08 -9.20 13.72
C GLN A 25 9.00 -8.96 12.66
N LEU A 26 8.38 -10.03 12.19
CA LEU A 26 7.36 -10.05 11.14
C LEU A 26 6.16 -10.92 11.57
N TYR A 27 5.00 -10.66 10.98
CA TYR A 27 3.74 -11.27 11.40
C TYR A 27 2.96 -11.88 10.25
N HIS A 28 2.32 -13.03 10.50
CA HIS A 28 1.47 -13.71 9.54
C HIS A 28 0.18 -14.19 10.22
N GLY A 29 -0.98 -13.93 9.60
CA GLY A 29 -2.27 -14.41 10.08
C GLY A 29 -2.72 -15.65 9.32
N ALA A 30 -3.02 -16.73 10.03
CA ALA A 30 -3.47 -17.99 9.44
C ALA A 30 -4.69 -18.57 10.17
N SER A 31 -5.31 -19.59 9.57
CA SER A 31 -6.37 -20.38 10.21
C SER A 31 -5.84 -21.56 11.03
N ASN A 32 -4.54 -21.85 10.96
CA ASN A 32 -3.92 -23.05 11.53
C ASN A 32 -2.69 -22.68 12.37
N PRO A 33 -2.42 -23.38 13.49
CA PRO A 33 -1.26 -23.11 14.34
C PRO A 33 0.05 -23.69 13.82
N GLY A 34 0.00 -24.64 12.89
CA GLY A 34 1.19 -25.34 12.39
C GLY A 34 2.17 -24.44 11.63
N ALA A 35 3.38 -24.95 11.47
CA ALA A 35 4.45 -24.27 10.75
C ALA A 35 4.00 -23.86 9.33
N VAL A 36 4.32 -22.63 8.96
CA VAL A 36 4.06 -22.08 7.63
C VAL A 36 5.30 -22.34 6.78
N ASN A 37 5.10 -22.99 5.63
CA ASN A 37 6.17 -23.36 4.71
C ASN A 37 5.89 -22.80 3.31
N GLY A 38 6.95 -22.56 2.55
CA GLY A 38 6.89 -22.07 1.18
C GLY A 38 6.61 -20.57 1.08
N THR A 39 5.96 -20.20 -0.02
CA THR A 39 5.69 -18.80 -0.37
C THR A 39 4.44 -18.28 0.30
N GLU A 40 4.58 -17.26 1.14
CA GLU A 40 3.50 -16.70 1.96
C GLU A 40 3.71 -15.20 2.24
N TRP A 41 2.69 -14.55 2.83
CA TRP A 41 2.68 -13.12 3.12
C TRP A 41 3.07 -12.81 4.57
N LEU A 42 3.88 -11.77 4.75
CA LEU A 42 4.26 -11.20 6.05
C LEU A 42 3.86 -9.73 6.10
N ALA A 43 3.43 -9.28 7.28
CA ALA A 43 3.23 -7.88 7.59
C ALA A 43 4.24 -7.40 8.63
N PHE A 44 4.55 -6.12 8.59
CA PHE A 44 5.36 -5.44 9.59
C PHE A 44 4.57 -5.06 10.84
N GLU A 45 3.26 -4.84 10.71
CA GLU A 45 2.37 -4.50 11.81
C GLU A 45 1.50 -5.72 12.18
N PRO A 46 1.44 -6.12 13.46
CA PRO A 46 0.62 -7.25 13.89
C PRO A 46 -0.86 -6.99 13.63
N GLU A 47 -1.32 -5.75 13.75
CA GLU A 47 -2.68 -5.33 13.44
C GLU A 47 -3.08 -5.63 12.00
N HIS A 48 -2.14 -5.50 11.07
CA HIS A 48 -2.36 -5.84 9.67
C HIS A 48 -2.50 -7.36 9.51
N ALA A 49 -1.55 -8.14 10.05
CA ALA A 49 -1.61 -9.61 9.98
C ALA A 49 -2.84 -10.19 10.68
N MET A 50 -3.32 -9.58 11.77
CA MET A 50 -4.51 -10.02 12.50
C MET A 50 -5.79 -10.04 11.65
N VAL A 51 -5.86 -9.23 10.58
CA VAL A 51 -7.00 -9.27 9.64
C VAL A 51 -7.14 -10.65 8.99
N PHE A 52 -6.04 -11.38 8.85
CA PHE A 52 -5.96 -12.69 8.20
C PHE A 52 -5.95 -13.86 9.19
N ALA A 53 -5.78 -13.61 10.50
CA ALA A 53 -5.82 -14.62 11.55
C ALA A 53 -7.27 -15.05 11.86
N ARG A 54 -7.91 -15.78 10.94
CA ARG A 54 -9.32 -16.18 11.02
C ARG A 54 -9.50 -17.68 10.80
N PRO A 55 -10.52 -18.32 11.40
CA PRO A 55 -10.79 -19.75 11.21
C PRO A 55 -11.14 -20.10 9.76
N HIS A 56 -10.93 -21.36 9.38
CA HIS A 56 -11.25 -21.85 8.03
C HIS A 56 -12.78 -21.87 7.82
N ARG A 57 -13.30 -21.04 6.91
CA ARG A 57 -14.71 -21.12 6.52
C ARG A 57 -14.90 -22.30 5.57
N GLY A 58 -15.34 -23.43 6.10
CA GLY A 58 -15.84 -24.54 5.29
C GLY A 58 -16.97 -24.09 4.35
N PRO A 59 -17.26 -24.87 3.28
CA PRO A 59 -18.40 -24.60 2.42
C PRO A 59 -19.70 -24.54 3.27
N PRO A 60 -20.70 -23.72 2.89
CA PRO A 60 -21.98 -23.71 3.59
C PRO A 60 -22.54 -25.14 3.67
N PRO A 61 -23.20 -25.52 4.77
CA PRO A 61 -23.98 -26.75 4.79
C PRO A 61 -24.89 -26.76 3.56
N LYS A 62 -24.91 -27.87 2.81
CA LYS A 62 -25.98 -28.09 1.83
C LYS A 62 -27.29 -27.92 2.59
N GLY A 63 -28.11 -26.97 2.16
CA GLY A 63 -29.49 -26.90 2.63
C GLY A 63 -30.20 -28.22 2.30
N PRO A 64 -31.26 -28.58 3.04
CA PRO A 64 -32.04 -29.78 2.74
C PRO A 64 -32.42 -29.77 1.26
N GLU A 65 -32.10 -30.86 0.57
CA GLU A 65 -32.51 -31.10 -0.80
C GLU A 65 -34.06 -31.12 -0.80
N ASP A 66 -34.67 -30.24 -1.59
CA ASP A 66 -36.11 -30.29 -1.83
C ASP A 66 -36.37 -31.53 -2.70
N ASP A 67 -36.79 -32.61 -2.06
CA ASP A 67 -37.34 -33.80 -2.70
C ASP A 67 -38.57 -33.41 -3.54
N ILE A 68 -38.48 -33.60 -4.86
CA ILE A 68 -39.66 -33.75 -5.72
C ILE A 68 -39.54 -35.11 -6.41
N ASP A 69 -40.45 -35.99 -6.01
CA ASP A 69 -40.70 -37.34 -6.50
C ASP A 69 -40.82 -37.43 -8.04
N ASP A 70 -40.21 -38.48 -8.62
CA ASP A 70 -40.94 -39.39 -9.52
C ASP A 70 -40.21 -40.76 -9.61
N LYS A 71 -40.96 -41.82 -9.31
CA LYS A 71 -40.61 -43.27 -9.34
C LYS A 71 -41.00 -43.88 -10.71
N PRO A 72 -40.59 -45.12 -11.13
CA PRO A 72 -40.58 -46.34 -10.30
C PRO A 72 -39.45 -47.39 -10.49
N GLU A 73 -39.25 -48.10 -9.37
CA GLU A 73 -38.90 -49.53 -9.09
C GLU A 73 -38.18 -50.42 -10.11
N GLU A 74 -37.11 -51.11 -9.66
CA GLU A 74 -37.14 -52.55 -9.29
C GLU A 74 -35.82 -53.07 -8.67
N GLY A 75 -35.93 -53.83 -7.56
CA GLY A 75 -35.00 -54.84 -7.02
C GLY A 75 -33.80 -54.34 -6.19
N GLU A 76 -33.35 -54.94 -5.09
CA GLU A 76 -33.79 -56.04 -4.21
C GLU A 76 -32.77 -56.10 -3.03
N LYS A 77 -33.23 -56.45 -1.82
CA LYS A 77 -32.49 -56.97 -0.63
C LYS A 77 -31.71 -55.99 0.28
N GLU A 78 -31.52 -56.23 1.59
CA GLU A 78 -32.20 -56.90 2.72
C GLU A 78 -31.24 -56.72 3.93
N TYR A 79 -31.79 -56.59 5.16
CA TYR A 79 -31.15 -56.63 6.51
C TYR A 79 -30.29 -55.43 6.96
N GLY A 80 -30.43 -54.88 8.18
CA GLY A 80 -31.15 -55.32 9.37
C GLY A 80 -31.35 -54.20 10.41
N HIS A 81 -32.35 -54.41 11.25
CA HIS A 81 -32.99 -53.49 12.19
C HIS A 81 -32.30 -53.51 13.57
N HIS A 82 -32.12 -52.33 14.15
CA HIS A 82 -32.28 -51.92 15.57
C HIS A 82 -32.08 -52.91 16.74
N GLU A 83 -31.38 -52.45 17.79
CA GLU A 83 -32.04 -52.27 19.10
C GLU A 83 -31.37 -51.23 20.02
N GLU A 84 -32.19 -50.34 20.57
CA GLU A 84 -31.92 -49.40 21.64
C GLU A 84 -31.84 -50.11 23.00
N LEU A 85 -30.94 -49.66 23.90
CA LEU A 85 -31.19 -49.75 25.34
C LEU A 85 -30.74 -48.48 26.08
N ARG A 86 -31.73 -47.72 26.54
CA ARG A 86 -31.63 -46.60 27.50
C ARG A 86 -31.33 -47.12 28.92
N ARG A 87 -30.32 -46.56 29.60
CA ARG A 87 -30.29 -46.36 31.07
C ARG A 87 -29.51 -45.07 31.35
N ARG A 88 -30.22 -43.98 31.67
CA ARG A 88 -30.51 -43.42 33.02
C ARG A 88 -29.35 -42.60 33.60
N HIS A 89 -29.65 -41.31 33.76
CA HIS A 89 -28.96 -40.23 34.48
C HIS A 89 -28.10 -40.66 35.67
N ASP A 90 -26.91 -40.05 35.76
CA ASP A 90 -26.44 -39.48 37.02
C ASP A 90 -25.71 -38.15 36.76
N HIS A 91 -25.89 -37.20 37.69
CA HIS A 91 -25.38 -35.83 37.63
C HIS A 91 -23.91 -35.78 38.06
N GLY A 92 -23.07 -35.11 37.29
CA GLY A 92 -21.74 -34.75 37.76
C GLY A 92 -20.87 -34.14 36.67
N GLU A 93 -20.54 -32.86 36.87
CA GLU A 93 -19.47 -32.11 36.19
C GLU A 93 -19.71 -31.75 34.72
N THR A 94 -19.92 -30.46 34.48
CA THR A 94 -19.75 -29.84 33.15
C THR A 94 -18.35 -30.18 32.65
N PRO A 95 -18.19 -30.90 31.53
CA PRO A 95 -16.90 -30.92 30.86
C PRO A 95 -16.59 -29.48 30.48
N PHE A 96 -15.36 -29.04 30.72
CA PHE A 96 -14.80 -27.93 29.96
C PHE A 96 -15.18 -28.17 28.50
N GLU A 97 -16.01 -27.30 27.91
CA GLU A 97 -16.27 -27.34 26.48
C GLU A 97 -14.89 -27.32 25.82
N GLU A 98 -14.51 -28.43 25.20
CA GLU A 98 -13.34 -28.48 24.32
C GLU A 98 -13.52 -27.30 23.37
N MET A 99 -12.68 -26.27 23.52
CA MET A 99 -12.63 -25.18 22.55
C MET A 99 -12.48 -25.86 21.20
N ASP A 100 -13.46 -25.67 20.32
CA ASP A 100 -13.34 -26.07 18.93
C ASP A 100 -12.08 -25.38 18.39
N GLU A 101 -10.98 -26.13 18.27
CA GLU A 101 -9.65 -25.65 17.85
C GLU A 101 -9.71 -24.94 16.48
N ASN A 102 -10.84 -25.12 15.78
CA ASN A 102 -11.14 -24.60 14.47
C ASN A 102 -12.01 -23.34 14.48
N ALA A 103 -12.38 -22.81 15.65
CA ALA A 103 -13.29 -21.67 15.77
C ALA A 103 -12.59 -20.30 15.84
N SER A 104 -11.27 -20.26 15.98
CA SER A 104 -10.46 -19.05 15.94
C SER A 104 -9.29 -19.18 14.96
N GLY A 105 -8.61 -18.06 14.65
CA GLY A 105 -7.38 -18.07 13.87
C GLY A 105 -6.13 -17.92 14.72
N TYR A 106 -4.98 -17.86 14.06
CA TYR A 106 -3.67 -17.81 14.69
C TYR A 106 -2.83 -16.67 14.11
N LEU A 107 -2.22 -15.90 15.01
CA LEU A 107 -1.19 -14.92 14.67
C LEU A 107 0.18 -15.54 14.90
N HIS A 108 0.90 -15.77 13.82
CA HIS A 108 2.28 -16.23 13.82
C HIS A 108 3.22 -15.03 13.89
N THR A 109 4.22 -15.11 14.76
CA THR A 109 5.30 -14.13 14.90
C THR A 109 6.61 -14.79 14.52
N TYR A 110 7.33 -14.16 13.60
CA TYR A 110 8.62 -14.62 13.09
C TYR A 110 9.70 -13.57 13.33
N ALA A 111 10.96 -13.98 13.30
CA ALA A 111 12.10 -13.10 13.06
C ALA A 111 12.78 -13.47 11.75
N ALA A 112 13.27 -12.49 11.00
CA ALA A 112 14.16 -12.72 9.87
C ALA A 112 15.40 -13.51 10.32
N ALA A 113 15.68 -14.66 9.71
CA ALA A 113 16.81 -15.52 10.10
C ALA A 113 18.17 -15.00 9.61
N LYS A 114 18.14 -14.14 8.60
CA LYS A 114 19.27 -13.46 7.97
C LYS A 114 18.80 -12.09 7.48
N ASP A 115 19.73 -11.29 6.95
CA ASP A 115 19.37 -10.12 6.16
C ASP A 115 18.63 -10.60 4.92
N LEU A 116 17.32 -10.33 4.84
CA LEU A 116 16.50 -10.71 3.70
C LEU A 116 16.76 -9.71 2.58
N ARG A 117 17.07 -10.22 1.39
CA ARG A 117 17.23 -9.40 0.19
C ARG A 117 15.96 -9.43 -0.62
N LEU A 118 15.29 -8.29 -0.75
CA LEU A 118 13.99 -8.16 -1.40
C LEU A 118 14.07 -7.18 -2.57
N VAL A 119 13.12 -7.30 -3.50
CA VAL A 119 12.81 -6.21 -4.45
C VAL A 119 11.62 -5.44 -3.89
N TYR A 120 11.81 -4.16 -3.59
CA TYR A 120 10.72 -3.24 -3.28
C TYR A 120 10.14 -2.66 -4.55
N ILE A 121 8.82 -2.77 -4.69
CA ILE A 121 8.05 -2.21 -5.79
C ILE A 121 7.32 -0.99 -5.25
N ASP A 122 7.66 0.18 -5.75
CA ASP A 122 7.12 1.46 -5.26
C ASP A 122 5.61 1.64 -5.52
N GLY A 123 5.05 2.74 -5.02
CA GLY A 123 3.63 3.03 -5.09
C GLY A 123 2.75 2.05 -4.30
N MET A 124 1.46 2.00 -4.64
CA MET A 124 0.50 1.05 -4.05
C MET A 124 0.52 -0.29 -4.79
N SER A 125 1.68 -0.90 -4.92
CA SER A 125 1.92 -2.11 -5.70
C SER A 125 1.15 -3.36 -5.25
N ALA A 126 0.41 -3.34 -4.14
CA ALA A 126 -0.53 -4.40 -3.77
C ALA A 126 -2.01 -3.97 -3.83
N GLY A 127 -2.29 -2.74 -4.28
CA GLY A 127 -3.63 -2.24 -4.56
C GLY A 127 -4.24 -2.93 -5.78
N LYS A 128 -5.31 -3.70 -5.58
CA LYS A 128 -5.94 -4.51 -6.66
C LYS A 128 -6.90 -3.67 -7.48
N THR A 129 -6.38 -2.78 -8.32
CA THR A 129 -7.18 -1.89 -9.17
C THR A 129 -6.63 -1.81 -10.59
N LYS A 130 -7.49 -1.46 -11.55
CA LYS A 130 -7.12 -1.23 -12.95
C LYS A 130 -6.53 0.16 -13.21
N LYS A 131 -6.26 0.93 -12.15
CA LYS A 131 -5.77 2.32 -12.23
C LYS A 131 -4.25 2.45 -12.40
N GLY A 132 -3.53 1.34 -12.43
CA GLY A 132 -2.09 1.31 -12.72
C GLY A 132 -1.23 0.84 -11.56
N THR A 133 -1.80 0.63 -10.38
CA THR A 133 -1.10 0.17 -9.17
C THR A 133 -0.34 -1.15 -9.37
N LEU A 134 -0.82 -2.04 -10.24
CA LEU A 134 -0.19 -3.32 -10.53
C LEU A 134 0.69 -3.30 -11.78
N ASP A 135 0.74 -2.18 -12.52
CA ASP A 135 1.37 -2.10 -13.84
C ASP A 135 2.85 -2.54 -13.80
N SER A 136 3.60 -2.11 -12.78
CA SER A 136 5.02 -2.46 -12.63
C SER A 136 5.26 -3.96 -12.48
N GLN A 137 4.45 -4.65 -11.67
CA GLN A 137 4.55 -6.11 -11.55
C GLN A 137 4.07 -6.79 -12.83
N ASP A 138 2.87 -6.43 -13.28
CA ASP A 138 2.20 -7.20 -14.32
C ASP A 138 2.90 -7.04 -15.67
N TYR A 139 3.36 -5.83 -16.02
CA TYR A 139 3.99 -5.56 -17.31
C TYR A 139 5.51 -5.73 -17.30
N ILE A 140 6.22 -5.23 -16.28
CA ILE A 140 7.71 -5.34 -16.24
C ILE A 140 8.14 -6.70 -15.68
N LEU A 141 7.58 -7.15 -14.55
CA LEU A 141 7.99 -8.42 -13.92
C LEU A 141 7.33 -9.65 -14.53
N PHE A 142 6.14 -9.53 -15.13
CA PHE A 142 5.41 -10.71 -15.60
C PHE A 142 5.00 -10.65 -17.07
N ASN A 143 5.46 -9.67 -17.86
CA ASN A 143 5.20 -9.56 -19.31
C ASN A 143 3.71 -9.67 -19.69
N GLY A 144 2.81 -9.15 -18.85
CA GLY A 144 1.36 -9.21 -19.06
C GLY A 144 0.75 -10.61 -18.94
N THR A 145 1.48 -11.59 -18.39
CA THR A 145 1.03 -13.00 -18.33
C THR A 145 0.25 -13.35 -17.07
N ILE A 146 -0.06 -12.38 -16.20
CA ILE A 146 -0.96 -12.60 -15.06
C ILE A 146 -2.40 -12.59 -15.58
N ASP A 147 -3.06 -13.74 -15.54
CA ASP A 147 -4.49 -13.81 -15.82
C ASP A 147 -5.24 -13.05 -14.71
N GLU A 148 -6.07 -12.06 -15.08
CA GLU A 148 -6.91 -11.32 -14.12
C GLU A 148 -7.84 -12.24 -13.29
N PHE A 149 -8.01 -13.49 -13.72
CA PHE A 149 -8.83 -14.53 -13.10
C PHE A 149 -8.15 -15.90 -13.20
N SER A 150 -7.87 -16.54 -12.05
CA SER A 150 -7.48 -17.96 -12.06
C SER A 150 -8.61 -18.81 -12.67
N GLU A 151 -8.30 -19.99 -13.23
CA GLU A 151 -9.32 -20.96 -13.69
C GLU A 151 -10.37 -21.31 -12.61
N LYS A 152 -9.99 -21.20 -11.32
CA LYS A 152 -10.90 -21.35 -10.18
C LYS A 152 -11.83 -20.14 -10.01
N ASP A 153 -11.33 -18.92 -10.24
CA ASP A 153 -12.13 -17.69 -10.21
C ASP A 153 -13.08 -17.57 -11.41
N LYS A 154 -12.72 -18.14 -12.57
CA LYS A 154 -13.62 -18.28 -13.74
C LYS A 154 -14.85 -19.15 -13.41
N LYS A 155 -14.68 -20.16 -12.55
CA LYS A 155 -15.77 -21.08 -12.12
C LYS A 155 -16.60 -20.54 -10.95
N LYS A 156 -16.05 -19.64 -10.12
CA LYS A 156 -16.76 -18.94 -9.03
C LYS A 156 -16.21 -17.52 -8.90
N PRO A 157 -16.77 -16.51 -9.61
CA PRO A 157 -16.28 -15.15 -9.51
C PRO A 157 -16.40 -14.64 -8.07
N ARG A 158 -15.25 -14.32 -7.45
CA ARG A 158 -15.25 -13.60 -6.17
C ARG A 158 -15.94 -12.25 -6.38
N LYS A 159 -17.01 -11.99 -5.63
CA LYS A 159 -17.70 -10.70 -5.62
C LYS A 159 -16.86 -9.66 -4.85
N GLY A 160 -15.82 -9.13 -5.49
CA GLY A 160 -15.01 -8.00 -5.01
C GLY A 160 -14.58 -7.11 -6.17
N PRO A 161 -14.40 -5.79 -5.97
CA PRO A 161 -13.89 -4.90 -7.01
C PRO A 161 -12.36 -5.04 -7.10
N GLY A 162 -11.82 -5.45 -8.26
CA GLY A 162 -10.37 -5.51 -8.52
C GLY A 162 -9.92 -6.76 -9.30
N PRO A 163 -8.77 -6.71 -10.03
CA PRO A 163 -8.15 -7.90 -10.61
C PRO A 163 -7.78 -8.93 -9.53
N GLY A 164 -7.98 -10.22 -9.84
CA GLY A 164 -7.52 -11.34 -9.02
C GLY A 164 -6.03 -11.65 -9.24
N GLY A 165 -5.62 -12.89 -8.94
CA GLY A 165 -4.28 -13.39 -9.31
C GLY A 165 -3.14 -13.13 -8.32
N GLU A 166 -3.42 -12.70 -7.08
CA GLU A 166 -2.36 -12.43 -6.09
C GLU A 166 -1.47 -13.64 -5.79
N SER A 167 -2.06 -14.84 -5.69
CA SER A 167 -1.27 -16.06 -5.52
C SER A 167 -0.38 -16.33 -6.73
N ASP A 168 -0.85 -16.04 -7.95
CA ASP A 168 -0.07 -16.25 -9.17
C ASP A 168 1.09 -15.23 -9.25
N ARG A 169 0.85 -13.97 -8.87
CA ARG A 169 1.91 -12.95 -8.74
C ARG A 169 2.97 -13.38 -7.74
N ALA A 170 2.56 -13.87 -6.56
CA ALA A 170 3.50 -14.35 -5.54
C ALA A 170 4.35 -15.52 -6.03
N LEU A 171 3.72 -16.52 -6.66
CA LEU A 171 4.42 -17.68 -7.20
C LEU A 171 5.38 -17.29 -8.33
N LYS A 172 4.96 -16.44 -9.28
CA LYS A 172 5.82 -15.98 -10.37
C LYS A 172 6.97 -15.11 -9.88
N ALA A 173 6.75 -14.24 -8.89
CA ALA A 173 7.83 -13.47 -8.29
C ALA A 173 8.92 -14.38 -7.71
N CYS A 174 8.51 -15.44 -7.01
CA CYS A 174 9.44 -16.39 -6.42
C CYS A 174 10.08 -17.36 -7.43
N GLU A 175 9.38 -17.70 -8.49
CA GLU A 175 9.94 -18.42 -9.63
C GLU A 175 11.01 -17.58 -10.34
N MET A 176 10.73 -16.29 -10.60
CA MET A 176 11.68 -15.34 -11.17
C MET A 176 12.90 -15.17 -10.25
N ALA A 177 12.68 -14.99 -8.95
CA ALA A 177 13.75 -14.88 -7.97
C ALA A 177 14.67 -16.09 -7.96
N LYS A 178 14.11 -17.30 -8.08
CA LYS A 178 14.87 -18.55 -8.13
C LYS A 178 15.61 -18.74 -9.47
N ASN A 179 14.93 -18.50 -10.59
CA ASN A 179 15.38 -18.94 -11.90
C ASN A 179 16.12 -17.83 -12.67
N GLU A 180 15.60 -16.60 -12.66
CA GLU A 180 16.16 -15.47 -13.41
C GLU A 180 17.16 -14.67 -12.57
N TRP A 181 16.96 -14.61 -11.26
CA TRP A 181 17.86 -13.91 -10.33
C TRP A 181 18.76 -14.85 -9.53
N GLU A 182 18.88 -16.10 -9.95
CA GLU A 182 19.81 -17.10 -9.38
C GLU A 182 19.66 -17.31 -7.86
N GLY A 183 18.45 -17.13 -7.32
CA GLY A 183 18.17 -17.20 -5.88
C GLY A 183 18.74 -16.02 -5.08
N SER A 184 19.14 -14.93 -5.74
CA SER A 184 19.66 -13.73 -5.09
C SER A 184 18.61 -12.95 -4.32
N ILE A 185 17.33 -13.13 -4.63
CA ILE A 185 16.21 -12.43 -3.99
C ILE A 185 15.39 -13.43 -3.17
N ASP A 186 15.07 -13.05 -1.94
CA ASP A 186 14.28 -13.84 -0.99
C ASP A 186 12.77 -13.60 -1.12
N GLY A 187 12.37 -12.48 -1.74
CA GLY A 187 10.97 -12.11 -1.88
C GLY A 187 10.75 -10.69 -2.42
N VAL A 188 9.51 -10.23 -2.35
CA VAL A 188 9.07 -8.91 -2.83
C VAL A 188 8.46 -8.11 -1.69
N LEU A 189 8.86 -6.85 -1.55
CA LEU A 189 8.25 -5.87 -0.66
C LEU A 189 7.33 -4.95 -1.48
N ARG A 190 6.12 -4.69 -0.98
CA ARG A 190 5.13 -3.87 -1.68
C ARG A 190 4.10 -3.29 -0.72
N MET A 191 3.24 -2.39 -1.21
CA MET A 191 2.30 -1.66 -0.36
C MET A 191 0.85 -1.77 -0.85
N GLU A 192 -0.06 -2.14 0.05
CA GLU A 192 -1.51 -1.97 -0.13
C GLU A 192 -1.98 -0.86 0.82
N ALA A 193 -2.63 -1.24 1.91
CA ALA A 193 -2.96 -0.34 3.01
C ALA A 193 -1.79 -0.11 3.97
N GLY A 194 -0.78 -0.97 3.92
CA GLY A 194 0.50 -0.87 4.60
C GLY A 194 1.50 -1.76 3.86
N PHE A 195 2.73 -1.81 4.35
CA PHE A 195 3.78 -2.63 3.72
C PHE A 195 3.61 -4.11 4.05
N GLU A 196 3.79 -4.94 3.02
CA GLU A 196 3.78 -6.40 3.09
C GLU A 196 4.97 -6.99 2.35
N ILE A 197 5.45 -8.15 2.82
CA ILE A 197 6.45 -8.96 2.13
C ILE A 197 5.77 -10.22 1.62
N ILE A 198 5.94 -10.53 0.33
CA ILE A 198 5.79 -11.88 -0.18
C ILE A 198 7.17 -12.54 -0.06
N LEU A 199 7.32 -13.50 0.85
CA LEU A 199 8.58 -14.20 1.06
C LEU A 199 8.52 -15.57 0.39
N CYS A 200 9.58 -15.98 -0.29
CA CYS A 200 9.57 -17.18 -1.11
C CYS A 200 9.70 -18.49 -0.34
N SER A 201 10.37 -18.50 0.82
CA SER A 201 10.50 -19.68 1.68
C SER A 201 10.58 -19.27 3.15
N PHE A 202 9.49 -19.48 3.89
CA PHE A 202 9.45 -19.20 5.32
C PHE A 202 10.43 -20.09 6.11
N GLU A 203 10.47 -21.38 5.83
CA GLU A 203 11.29 -22.37 6.54
C GLU A 203 12.80 -22.15 6.37
N ARG A 204 13.21 -21.53 5.25
CA ARG A 204 14.61 -21.19 4.98
C ARG A 204 15.02 -19.89 5.65
N ASP A 205 14.14 -18.89 5.61
CA ASP A 205 14.52 -17.49 5.83
C ASP A 205 13.98 -16.89 7.13
N LEU A 206 13.16 -17.61 7.89
CA LEU A 206 12.57 -17.13 9.15
C LEU A 206 12.80 -18.08 10.32
N PHE A 207 12.92 -17.50 11.52
CA PHE A 207 12.79 -18.22 12.78
C PHE A 207 11.38 -18.02 13.36
N PRO A 208 10.62 -19.09 13.65
CA PRO A 208 9.36 -18.96 14.38
C PRO A 208 9.65 -18.53 15.82
N ILE A 209 9.03 -17.43 16.26
CA ILE A 209 9.13 -16.95 17.65
C ILE A 209 7.98 -17.53 18.46
N ARG A 210 6.75 -17.34 17.98
CA ARG A 210 5.54 -17.81 18.66
C ARG A 210 4.35 -17.84 17.72
N THR A 211 3.40 -18.70 18.08
CA THR A 211 2.07 -18.74 17.46
C THR A 211 1.03 -18.47 18.54
N THR A 212 0.19 -17.46 18.33
CA THR A 212 -0.79 -17.00 19.31
C THR A 212 -2.20 -17.25 18.78
N HIS A 213 -3.00 -17.99 19.52
CA HIS A 213 -4.43 -18.14 19.26
C HIS A 213 -5.12 -16.79 19.43
N VAL A 214 -5.81 -16.28 18.40
CA VAL A 214 -6.47 -14.98 18.49
C VAL A 214 -7.82 -15.11 19.19
N LYS A 215 -8.39 -13.97 19.60
CA LYS A 215 -9.74 -13.96 20.19
C LYS A 215 -10.72 -14.56 19.18
N GLN A 216 -11.47 -15.57 19.62
CA GLN A 216 -12.57 -16.13 18.84
C GLN A 216 -13.57 -15.03 18.48
N ASP A 217 -14.04 -15.03 17.24
CA ASP A 217 -15.10 -14.10 16.81
C ASP A 217 -16.41 -14.58 17.43
N THR A 218 -16.70 -14.14 18.66
CA THR A 218 -17.89 -14.52 19.43
C THR A 218 -19.16 -13.80 18.96
N HIS A 219 -19.21 -13.32 17.71
CA HIS A 219 -20.48 -12.93 17.11
C HIS A 219 -21.33 -14.19 16.91
N GLU A 220 -22.03 -14.57 17.99
CA GLU A 220 -22.94 -15.71 18.09
C GLU A 220 -23.74 -15.91 16.80
N TRP A 221 -23.47 -17.01 16.11
CA TRP A 221 -24.51 -17.70 15.37
C TRP A 221 -25.36 -18.46 16.38
N GLY A 222 -26.13 -17.73 17.18
CA GLY A 222 -27.10 -18.34 18.07
C GLY A 222 -28.12 -19.11 17.21
N PRO A 223 -28.38 -20.40 17.47
CA PRO A 223 -29.54 -21.05 16.90
C PRO A 223 -30.75 -20.26 17.40
N GLY A 224 -31.60 -19.80 16.48
CA GLY A 224 -32.84 -19.12 16.84
C GLY A 224 -33.67 -20.01 17.75
N LYS A 225 -33.53 -19.86 19.07
CA LYS A 225 -34.45 -20.46 20.03
C LYS A 225 -35.77 -19.73 19.85
N GLY A 226 -36.73 -20.44 19.27
CA GLY A 226 -38.12 -20.04 19.21
C GLY A 226 -38.62 -19.72 20.63
N GLY A 227 -38.67 -18.43 20.94
CA GLY A 227 -39.47 -17.88 22.02
C GLY A 227 -40.82 -17.49 21.45
N SER A 228 -41.87 -18.17 21.90
CA SER A 228 -43.27 -17.94 21.60
C SER A 228 -43.65 -16.46 21.69
N LYS A 229 -44.10 -15.87 20.57
CA LYS A 229 -44.81 -14.58 20.59
C LYS A 229 -46.28 -14.79 20.96
N PRO A 230 -46.90 -13.91 21.77
CA PRO A 230 -48.35 -13.88 21.95
C PRO A 230 -49.05 -13.56 20.62
N PRO A 231 -50.31 -14.00 20.42
CA PRO A 231 -50.99 -13.84 19.14
C PRO A 231 -51.29 -12.37 18.87
N GLY A 232 -50.69 -11.83 17.81
CA GLY A 232 -51.09 -10.57 17.19
C GLY A 232 -52.19 -10.80 16.14
N PRO A 233 -52.99 -9.77 15.82
CA PRO A 233 -54.16 -9.89 14.95
C PRO A 233 -53.79 -10.24 13.49
N PRO A 234 -54.70 -10.88 12.73
CA PRO A 234 -54.40 -11.43 11.41
C PRO A 234 -54.33 -10.32 10.36
N GLY A 235 -53.19 -10.18 9.70
CA GLY A 235 -53.07 -9.32 8.51
C GLY A 235 -51.65 -8.83 8.25
N GLY A 236 -50.91 -9.55 7.43
CA GLY A 236 -49.61 -9.11 6.91
C GLY A 236 -48.70 -10.30 6.61
N GLY A 237 -48.39 -10.52 5.32
CA GLY A 237 -47.57 -11.63 4.86
C GLY A 237 -46.15 -11.68 5.45
N PRO A 238 -45.42 -12.80 5.27
CA PRO A 238 -44.13 -13.01 5.91
C PRO A 238 -43.08 -12.02 5.37
N PRO A 239 -42.30 -11.33 6.24
CA PRO A 239 -41.11 -10.61 5.79
C PRO A 239 -40.05 -11.62 5.38
N ARG A 240 -39.80 -11.73 4.07
CA ARG A 240 -38.59 -12.37 3.53
C ARG A 240 -37.36 -11.52 3.89
N GLY A 241 -36.36 -12.15 4.53
CA GLY A 241 -34.97 -11.70 4.44
C GLY A 241 -34.30 -11.32 5.75
N GLY A 242 -33.83 -12.32 6.50
CA GLY A 242 -32.78 -12.12 7.50
C GLY A 242 -31.47 -11.73 6.81
N LYS A 243 -31.06 -10.47 6.92
CA LYS A 243 -29.73 -10.02 6.47
C LYS A 243 -28.68 -10.61 7.40
N LYS A 244 -27.85 -11.54 6.90
CA LYS A 244 -26.60 -11.96 7.56
C LYS A 244 -25.75 -10.70 7.82
N ARG A 245 -25.52 -10.33 9.08
CA ARG A 245 -24.56 -9.28 9.43
C ARG A 245 -23.17 -9.76 9.01
N LYS A 246 -22.59 -9.13 8.00
CA LYS A 246 -21.18 -9.34 7.64
C LYS A 246 -20.31 -8.86 8.80
N VAL A 247 -19.41 -9.72 9.28
CA VAL A 247 -18.25 -9.31 10.09
C VAL A 247 -17.56 -8.15 9.37
N PRO A 248 -17.24 -7.03 10.02
CA PRO A 248 -16.55 -5.92 9.38
C PRO A 248 -15.26 -6.42 8.71
N GLY A 249 -15.14 -6.19 7.40
CA GLY A 249 -13.83 -6.27 6.74
C GLY A 249 -12.94 -5.11 7.17
N PRO A 250 -11.65 -5.09 6.76
CA PRO A 250 -10.84 -3.88 6.85
C PRO A 250 -11.61 -2.71 6.23
N GLY A 251 -11.83 -1.65 7.02
CA GLY A 251 -12.64 -0.48 6.63
C GLY A 251 -14.11 -0.47 7.06
N GLY A 252 -14.62 -1.49 7.76
CA GLY A 252 -15.95 -1.43 8.39
C GLY A 252 -15.96 -0.70 9.73
N PRO A 253 -17.11 -0.22 10.24
CA PRO A 253 -17.16 0.40 11.57
C PRO A 253 -16.88 -0.65 12.65
N GLY A 254 -15.93 -0.37 13.54
CA GLY A 254 -15.62 -1.24 14.69
C GLY A 254 -14.22 -1.04 15.27
N PRO A 255 -13.97 -1.53 16.50
CA PRO A 255 -12.69 -1.37 17.21
C PRO A 255 -11.51 -2.09 16.53
N GLU A 256 -11.76 -3.15 15.75
CA GLU A 256 -10.72 -3.84 14.98
C GLU A 256 -10.26 -3.03 13.76
N SER A 257 -11.21 -2.41 13.06
CA SER A 257 -10.94 -1.51 11.94
C SER A 257 -10.24 -0.24 12.38
N SER A 258 -10.63 0.33 13.53
CA SER A 258 -9.95 1.52 14.08
C SER A 258 -8.51 1.22 14.48
N ARG A 259 -8.26 0.06 15.10
CA ARG A 259 -6.92 -0.40 15.46
C ARG A 259 -6.05 -0.59 14.21
N TRP A 260 -6.58 -1.27 13.20
CA TRP A 260 -5.91 -1.47 11.92
C TRP A 260 -5.58 -0.14 11.23
N MET A 261 -6.57 0.77 11.14
CA MET A 261 -6.38 2.11 10.56
C MET A 261 -5.29 2.90 11.29
N ARG A 262 -5.28 2.91 12.63
CA ARG A 262 -4.20 3.56 13.40
C ARG A 262 -2.84 2.96 13.08
N ALA A 263 -2.72 1.63 13.06
CA ALA A 263 -1.46 0.96 12.82
C ALA A 263 -0.90 1.31 11.43
N VAL A 264 -1.72 1.19 10.39
CA VAL A 264 -1.26 1.47 9.03
C VAL A 264 -0.97 2.97 8.80
N THR A 265 -1.83 3.87 9.29
CA THR A 265 -1.62 5.32 9.09
C THR A 265 -0.50 5.90 9.96
N SER A 266 -0.13 5.25 11.06
CA SER A 266 1.03 5.64 11.87
C SER A 266 2.38 5.49 11.15
N ARG A 267 2.39 4.98 9.91
CA ARG A 267 3.58 4.75 9.08
C ARG A 267 3.58 5.58 7.79
N TYR A 268 2.75 6.62 7.74
CA TYR A 268 2.71 7.56 6.62
C TYR A 268 4.09 8.07 6.20
N ASP A 269 4.92 8.46 7.16
CA ASP A 269 6.22 9.08 6.87
C ASP A 269 7.38 8.07 6.78
N SER A 270 7.23 6.88 7.36
CA SER A 270 8.25 5.82 7.35
C SER A 270 7.73 4.51 7.97
N ILE A 271 8.32 3.38 7.54
CA ILE A 271 8.18 2.10 8.24
C ILE A 271 8.92 2.10 9.60
N GLY A 272 9.85 3.04 9.83
CA GLY A 272 10.50 3.27 11.12
C GLY A 272 11.42 2.15 11.61
N GLY A 273 12.27 2.51 12.58
CA GLY A 273 13.09 1.55 13.34
C GLY A 273 14.14 0.80 12.53
N ASN A 274 14.56 1.33 11.36
CA ASN A 274 15.54 0.69 10.48
C ASN A 274 15.15 -0.75 10.08
N ARG A 275 13.84 -1.05 10.03
CA ARG A 275 13.30 -2.38 9.69
C ARG A 275 13.47 -2.75 8.22
N VAL A 276 13.71 -1.75 7.37
CA VAL A 276 14.02 -1.89 5.95
C VAL A 276 15.07 -0.85 5.58
N TRP A 277 16.09 -1.26 4.84
CA TRP A 277 17.03 -0.36 4.17
C TRP A 277 16.86 -0.46 2.66
N LEU A 278 16.61 0.67 2.00
CA LEU A 278 16.58 0.73 0.55
C LEU A 278 17.96 1.15 0.03
N ASN A 279 18.40 0.50 -1.05
CA ASN A 279 19.55 0.97 -1.80
C ASN A 279 19.10 1.98 -2.86
N TYR A 280 19.29 3.24 -2.54
CA TYR A 280 18.88 4.38 -3.35
C TYR A 280 19.86 4.71 -4.48
N ASP A 281 21.06 4.12 -4.47
CA ASP A 281 22.03 4.22 -5.57
C ASP A 281 21.91 3.09 -6.59
N LYS A 282 21.19 2.00 -6.23
CA LYS A 282 21.01 0.79 -7.03
C LYS A 282 19.52 0.47 -7.17
N PHE A 283 18.82 1.31 -7.91
CA PHE A 283 17.41 1.15 -8.23
C PHE A 283 17.19 1.33 -9.73
N VAL A 284 16.07 0.83 -10.21
CA VAL A 284 15.62 0.98 -11.60
C VAL A 284 14.29 1.70 -11.59
N THR A 285 14.07 2.59 -12.54
CA THR A 285 12.78 3.26 -12.68
C THR A 285 12.48 3.53 -14.14
N ALA A 286 11.21 3.39 -14.53
CA ALA A 286 10.77 3.69 -15.88
C ALA A 286 10.99 5.18 -16.23
N TYR A 287 11.06 6.07 -15.23
CA TYR A 287 11.36 7.49 -15.40
C TYR A 287 12.74 7.77 -16.04
N SER A 288 13.68 6.82 -16.00
CA SER A 288 14.98 6.96 -16.68
C SER A 288 14.92 6.65 -18.18
N HIS A 289 13.82 6.07 -18.65
CA HIS A 289 13.71 5.58 -20.02
C HIS A 289 12.91 6.56 -20.86
N ASP A 290 13.27 6.65 -22.13
CA ASP A 290 12.56 7.46 -23.12
C ASP A 290 11.29 6.74 -23.58
N VAL A 291 10.26 6.76 -22.72
CA VAL A 291 8.98 6.06 -22.92
C VAL A 291 7.81 6.95 -22.52
N ASP A 292 6.65 6.77 -23.16
CA ASP A 292 5.44 7.54 -22.84
C ASP A 292 4.73 6.98 -21.59
N LEU A 293 5.11 7.47 -20.41
CA LEU A 293 4.46 7.07 -19.16
C LEU A 293 3.09 7.73 -18.94
N PHE A 294 2.74 8.77 -19.70
CA PHE A 294 1.53 9.57 -19.45
C PHE A 294 0.60 9.59 -20.68
N PRO A 295 0.18 8.41 -21.17
CA PRO A 295 -0.62 8.31 -22.39
C PRO A 295 -1.96 9.02 -22.21
N GLU A 296 -2.46 9.62 -23.29
CA GLU A 296 -3.80 10.21 -23.38
C GLU A 296 -4.10 11.25 -22.27
N GLY A 297 -3.07 11.90 -21.73
CA GLY A 297 -3.22 12.89 -20.65
C GLY A 297 -3.46 12.27 -19.27
N SER A 298 -3.06 11.01 -19.06
CA SER A 298 -3.04 10.38 -17.74
C SER A 298 -2.27 11.25 -16.73
N THR A 299 -2.82 11.44 -15.54
CA THR A 299 -2.16 12.22 -14.46
C THR A 299 -1.16 11.40 -13.65
N LEU A 300 -1.12 10.09 -13.86
CA LEU A 300 -0.23 9.15 -13.18
C LEU A 300 0.43 8.23 -14.20
N PRO A 301 1.66 7.77 -13.95
CA PRO A 301 2.39 6.95 -14.90
C PRO A 301 1.66 5.63 -15.14
N ARG A 302 1.69 5.14 -16.38
CA ARG A 302 1.12 3.87 -16.83
C ARG A 302 2.18 3.12 -17.62
N LEU A 303 2.10 1.79 -17.58
CA LEU A 303 3.00 0.92 -18.34
C LEU A 303 2.26 0.04 -19.35
N ALA A 304 0.94 -0.05 -19.23
CA ALA A 304 0.09 -0.87 -20.09
C ALA A 304 0.13 -0.47 -21.58
N ASN A 305 0.49 0.78 -21.87
CA ASN A 305 0.59 1.34 -23.23
C ASN A 305 1.97 1.13 -23.88
N LEU A 306 2.98 0.71 -23.11
CA LEU A 306 4.34 0.58 -23.60
C LEU A 306 4.52 -0.67 -24.47
N LEU A 307 5.48 -0.59 -25.39
CA LEU A 307 5.86 -1.70 -26.25
C LEU A 307 6.60 -2.78 -25.44
N THR A 308 6.47 -4.04 -25.87
CA THR A 308 7.16 -5.17 -25.23
C THR A 308 8.68 -4.97 -25.16
N SER A 309 9.29 -4.34 -26.16
CA SER A 309 10.73 -4.05 -26.17
C SER A 309 11.14 -2.99 -25.14
N GLU A 310 10.26 -2.02 -24.87
CA GLU A 310 10.51 -0.96 -23.87
C GLU A 310 10.42 -1.55 -22.46
N LEU A 311 9.38 -2.34 -22.20
CA LEU A 311 9.22 -3.07 -20.94
C LEU A 311 10.37 -4.06 -20.70
N ALA A 312 10.82 -4.76 -21.74
CA ALA A 312 11.96 -5.68 -21.66
C ALA A 312 13.26 -4.95 -21.31
N ALA A 313 13.50 -3.76 -21.86
CA ALA A 313 14.69 -2.97 -21.52
C ALA A 313 14.73 -2.60 -20.02
N ILE A 314 13.61 -2.20 -19.44
CA ILE A 314 13.50 -1.88 -18.01
C ILE A 314 13.70 -3.15 -17.16
N ARG A 315 13.10 -4.28 -17.56
CA ARG A 315 13.26 -5.58 -16.90
C ARG A 315 14.72 -6.07 -16.92
N ASP A 316 15.39 -5.93 -18.05
CA ASP A 316 16.78 -6.35 -18.22
C ASP A 316 17.72 -5.50 -17.35
N GLU A 317 17.46 -4.20 -17.25
CA GLU A 317 18.17 -3.32 -16.31
C GLU A 317 17.97 -3.78 -14.86
N LEU A 318 16.72 -4.08 -14.45
CA LEU A 318 16.42 -4.58 -13.11
C LEU A 318 17.18 -5.88 -12.81
N SER A 319 17.14 -6.84 -13.72
CA SER A 319 17.87 -8.11 -13.58
C SER A 319 19.38 -7.88 -13.48
N SER A 320 19.93 -6.96 -14.29
CA SER A 320 21.34 -6.57 -14.23
C SER A 320 21.72 -5.95 -12.89
N VAL A 321 20.90 -5.04 -12.35
CA VAL A 321 21.13 -4.42 -11.03
C VAL A 321 21.09 -5.47 -9.92
N ILE A 322 20.11 -6.38 -9.94
CA ILE A 322 19.96 -7.46 -8.96
C ILE A 322 21.18 -8.39 -8.98
N LEU A 323 21.62 -8.84 -10.16
CA LEU A 323 22.70 -9.81 -10.27
C LEU A 323 24.09 -9.21 -9.98
N ARG A 324 24.28 -7.90 -10.17
CA ARG A 324 25.58 -7.24 -10.00
C ARG A 324 25.81 -6.61 -8.63
N THR A 325 24.74 -6.24 -7.91
CA THR A 325 24.87 -5.50 -6.66
C THR A 325 25.20 -6.43 -5.49
N ASP A 326 26.27 -6.15 -4.75
CA ASP A 326 26.56 -6.79 -3.46
C ASP A 326 25.74 -6.11 -2.34
N LEU A 327 25.16 -6.91 -1.45
CA LEU A 327 24.43 -6.46 -0.26
C LEU A 327 25.25 -5.59 0.68
N LYS A 328 26.58 -5.71 0.63
CA LYS A 328 27.50 -4.94 1.49
C LYS A 328 27.82 -3.55 0.94
N GLU A 329 27.40 -3.22 -0.28
CA GLU A 329 27.58 -1.88 -0.81
C GLU A 329 26.73 -0.89 -0.02
N SER A 330 27.39 0.08 0.63
CA SER A 330 26.72 1.19 1.30
C SER A 330 26.06 2.09 0.26
N SER A 331 24.81 2.47 0.49
CA SER A 331 24.12 3.52 -0.27
C SER A 331 24.10 4.82 0.54
N TRP A 332 24.12 5.95 -0.16
CA TRP A 332 23.88 7.24 0.46
C TRP A 332 22.41 7.35 0.90
N ASP A 333 22.18 7.95 2.07
CA ASP A 333 20.82 8.20 2.56
C ASP A 333 20.20 9.39 1.82
N TRP A 334 19.78 9.10 0.59
CA TRP A 334 19.08 10.05 -0.27
C TRP A 334 17.75 10.49 0.33
N GLN A 335 17.08 9.64 1.12
CA GLN A 335 15.85 10.01 1.80
C GLN A 335 16.11 11.12 2.83
N ALA A 336 17.14 11.00 3.67
CA ALA A 336 17.50 12.06 4.61
C ALA A 336 17.89 13.38 3.91
N THR A 337 18.55 13.29 2.76
CA THR A 337 18.93 14.48 1.96
C THR A 337 17.69 15.18 1.40
N VAL A 338 16.77 14.39 0.83
CA VAL A 338 15.47 14.85 0.32
C VAL A 338 14.66 15.50 1.44
N ASP A 339 14.63 14.90 2.63
CA ASP A 339 13.90 15.42 3.78
C ASP A 339 14.40 16.79 4.23
N MET A 340 15.71 17.03 4.20
CA MET A 340 16.26 18.37 4.49
C MET A 340 15.81 19.41 3.47
N ILE A 341 15.73 19.04 2.19
CA ILE A 341 15.26 19.92 1.11
C ILE A 341 13.77 20.23 1.28
N VAL A 342 12.93 19.21 1.44
CA VAL A 342 11.48 19.39 1.64
C VAL A 342 11.23 20.23 2.89
N THR A 343 11.90 19.90 4.00
CA THR A 343 11.76 20.64 5.28
C THR A 343 12.13 22.12 5.11
N ARG A 344 13.18 22.43 4.33
CA ARG A 344 13.63 23.80 4.13
C ARG A 344 12.69 24.61 3.24
N TYR A 345 12.14 24.01 2.18
CA TYR A 345 11.49 24.78 1.11
C TYR A 345 9.98 24.59 1.01
N SER A 346 9.40 23.50 1.52
CA SER A 346 7.99 23.16 1.27
C SER A 346 7.03 24.22 1.82
N ASP A 347 7.22 24.61 3.09
CA ASP A 347 6.41 25.63 3.75
C ASP A 347 6.67 27.03 3.16
N GLU A 348 7.91 27.34 2.81
CA GLU A 348 8.32 28.62 2.26
C GLU A 348 7.70 28.88 0.88
N LEU A 349 7.71 27.89 0.00
CA LEU A 349 7.05 27.96 -1.31
C LEU A 349 5.54 28.17 -1.16
N SER A 350 4.90 27.41 -0.26
CA SER A 350 3.48 27.57 0.06
C SER A 350 3.17 28.97 0.61
N TYR A 351 4.02 29.50 1.49
CA TYR A 351 3.86 30.83 2.06
C TYR A 351 3.98 31.93 1.00
N LEU A 352 4.99 31.85 0.12
CA LEU A 352 5.21 32.82 -0.97
C LEU A 352 4.02 32.92 -1.94
N THR A 353 3.26 31.84 -2.12
CA THR A 353 2.08 31.82 -3.01
C THR A 353 0.76 32.15 -2.30
N SER A 354 0.79 32.36 -0.99
CA SER A 354 -0.36 32.72 -0.17
C SER A 354 -0.86 34.15 -0.40
N ASP A 355 -2.02 34.47 0.17
CA ASP A 355 -2.62 35.80 0.16
C ASP A 355 -1.96 36.79 1.15
N LYS A 356 -0.87 36.38 1.83
CA LYS A 356 -0.19 37.19 2.85
C LYS A 356 0.72 38.28 2.28
N PHE A 357 1.12 38.16 1.03
CA PHE A 357 1.91 39.17 0.35
C PHE A 357 1.00 40.12 -0.43
N SER A 358 1.01 41.40 -0.05
CA SER A 358 0.28 42.47 -0.77
C SER A 358 1.20 43.38 -1.60
N GLU A 359 2.51 43.33 -1.35
CA GLU A 359 3.52 44.18 -1.98
C GLU A 359 4.71 43.36 -2.45
N ILE A 360 5.25 43.69 -3.64
CA ILE A 360 6.42 42.99 -4.21
C ILE A 360 7.66 43.12 -3.32
N LYS A 361 7.83 44.26 -2.63
CA LYS A 361 8.97 44.49 -1.75
C LYS A 361 9.01 43.46 -0.60
N ALA A 362 7.90 43.27 0.10
CA ALA A 362 7.82 42.28 1.19
C ALA A 362 8.09 40.85 0.68
N PHE A 363 7.67 40.55 -0.54
CA PHE A 363 7.94 39.27 -1.21
C PHE A 363 9.44 39.10 -1.52
N HIS A 364 10.10 40.13 -2.05
CA HIS A 364 11.55 40.13 -2.29
C HIS A 364 12.34 40.01 -0.99
N ASP A 365 11.98 40.80 0.03
CA ASP A 365 12.63 40.75 1.35
C ASP A 365 12.55 39.33 1.94
N HIS A 366 11.42 38.63 1.76
CA HIS A 366 11.27 37.24 2.21
C HIS A 366 12.16 36.25 1.45
N ILE A 367 12.22 36.33 0.11
CA ILE A 367 13.12 35.48 -0.68
C ILE A 367 14.59 35.76 -0.32
N GLU A 368 14.94 37.03 -0.10
CA GLU A 368 16.30 37.42 0.29
C GLU A 368 16.68 36.85 1.66
N ILE A 369 15.75 36.79 2.63
CA ILE A 369 15.99 36.09 3.91
C ILE A 369 16.34 34.61 3.67
N LEU A 370 15.66 33.95 2.73
CA LEU A 370 15.88 32.53 2.44
C LEU A 370 17.20 32.26 1.70
N LEU A 371 17.60 33.18 0.81
CA LEU A 371 18.66 32.93 -0.17
C LEU A 371 19.91 33.79 0.00
N SER A 372 19.92 34.80 0.88
CA SER A 372 21.08 35.66 1.14
C SER A 372 22.39 34.91 1.42
N PRO A 373 22.43 33.71 2.03
CA PRO A 373 23.68 32.96 2.18
C PRO A 373 24.32 32.52 0.86
N PHE A 374 23.56 32.50 -0.24
CA PHE A 374 23.99 32.03 -1.55
C PHE A 374 24.17 33.15 -2.58
N ILE A 375 23.77 34.38 -2.23
CA ILE A 375 23.82 35.55 -3.11
C ILE A 375 25.17 36.25 -2.99
N ASP A 376 25.83 36.52 -4.12
CA ASP A 376 27.01 37.37 -4.17
C ASP A 376 26.61 38.79 -4.59
N TYR A 377 26.38 39.65 -3.60
CA TYR A 377 25.94 41.03 -3.84
C TYR A 377 26.96 41.89 -4.60
N SER A 378 28.23 41.47 -4.69
CA SER A 378 29.25 42.20 -5.45
C SER A 378 29.25 41.82 -6.94
N GLU A 379 28.84 40.60 -7.25
CA GLU A 379 28.80 40.04 -8.60
C GLU A 379 27.60 39.10 -8.75
N ARG A 380 26.43 39.68 -9.05
CA ARG A 380 25.17 38.94 -9.16
C ARG A 380 25.18 38.01 -10.37
N ASN A 381 25.01 36.72 -10.12
CA ASN A 381 24.85 35.69 -11.15
C ASN A 381 23.82 34.65 -10.69
N THR A 382 22.60 34.76 -11.21
CA THR A 382 21.47 33.90 -10.83
C THR A 382 21.78 32.40 -10.93
N PHE A 383 22.55 31.98 -11.94
CA PHE A 383 22.87 30.57 -12.14
C PHE A 383 23.85 30.06 -11.08
N GLU A 384 24.92 30.80 -10.79
CA GLU A 384 25.89 30.42 -9.75
C GLU A 384 25.30 30.53 -8.33
N GLU A 385 24.42 31.51 -8.10
CA GLU A 385 23.64 31.63 -6.85
C GLU A 385 22.70 30.42 -6.68
N ALA A 386 22.00 30.00 -7.75
CA ALA A 386 21.15 28.83 -7.74
C ALA A 386 21.94 27.55 -7.46
N GLU A 387 23.12 27.38 -8.07
CA GLU A 387 23.97 26.21 -7.85
C GLU A 387 24.50 26.13 -6.40
N ARG A 388 24.92 27.26 -5.82
CA ARG A 388 25.32 27.33 -4.39
C ARG A 388 24.17 26.95 -3.46
N CYS A 389 22.96 27.40 -3.78
CA CYS A 389 21.75 27.06 -3.04
C CYS A 389 21.39 25.57 -3.20
N ALA A 390 21.46 25.03 -4.42
CA ALA A 390 21.08 23.65 -4.73
C ALA A 390 21.99 22.60 -4.07
N THR A 391 23.26 22.92 -3.92
CA THR A 391 24.30 22.00 -3.45
C THR A 391 24.52 22.01 -1.94
N GLN A 392 23.81 22.86 -1.18
CA GLN A 392 24.03 23.06 0.27
C GLN A 392 23.93 21.77 1.12
N PHE A 393 23.15 20.79 0.67
CA PHE A 393 22.92 19.51 1.38
C PHE A 393 23.69 18.34 0.75
N LEU A 394 24.45 18.56 -0.32
CA LEU A 394 25.18 17.54 -1.04
C LEU A 394 26.66 17.61 -0.66
N PRO A 395 27.27 16.53 -0.11
CA PRO A 395 28.71 16.46 0.07
C PRO A 395 29.44 16.59 -1.27
N LEU A 396 30.63 17.20 -1.29
CA LEU A 396 31.43 17.41 -2.51
C LEU A 396 31.65 16.12 -3.30
N GLN A 397 31.89 15.00 -2.62
CA GLN A 397 32.11 13.68 -3.25
C GLN A 397 30.87 13.17 -3.99
N ILE A 398 29.68 13.58 -3.54
CA ILE A 398 28.39 13.19 -4.10
C ILE A 398 27.96 14.15 -5.22
N GLN A 399 28.38 15.42 -5.17
CA GLN A 399 28.14 16.40 -6.24
C GLN A 399 28.79 15.97 -7.57
N GLU A 400 29.93 15.29 -7.52
CA GLU A 400 30.57 14.67 -8.69
C GLU A 400 29.94 13.31 -9.08
N GLY A 401 28.99 12.82 -8.28
CA GLY A 401 28.33 11.55 -8.43
C GLY A 401 27.45 11.50 -9.67
N LYS A 402 27.58 10.43 -10.45
CA LYS A 402 26.79 10.20 -11.67
C LYS A 402 25.51 9.38 -11.42
N THR A 403 25.20 9.06 -10.16
CA THR A 403 24.04 8.23 -9.82
C THR A 403 22.75 8.93 -10.18
N THR A 404 21.72 8.15 -10.46
CA THR A 404 20.44 8.68 -10.88
C THR A 404 19.77 9.47 -9.74
N ALA A 405 19.93 9.02 -8.50
CA ALA A 405 19.49 9.73 -7.30
C ALA A 405 20.15 11.11 -7.15
N ALA A 406 21.49 11.19 -7.31
CA ALA A 406 22.23 12.45 -7.20
C ALA A 406 21.74 13.49 -8.22
N LYS A 407 21.62 13.09 -9.48
CA LYS A 407 21.13 13.96 -10.56
C LYS A 407 19.72 14.47 -10.28
N ALA A 408 18.84 13.59 -9.80
CA ALA A 408 17.45 13.94 -9.50
C ALA A 408 17.34 14.94 -8.35
N VAL A 409 18.04 14.67 -7.24
CA VAL A 409 18.00 15.52 -6.05
C VAL A 409 18.62 16.89 -6.35
N HIS A 410 19.75 16.92 -7.06
CA HIS A 410 20.35 18.17 -7.52
C HIS A 410 19.40 18.96 -8.43
N HIS A 411 18.79 18.30 -9.43
CA HIS A 411 17.88 18.95 -10.37
C HIS A 411 16.68 19.60 -9.68
N VAL A 412 16.07 18.91 -8.70
CA VAL A 412 14.95 19.47 -7.92
C VAL A 412 15.41 20.63 -7.05
N ALA A 413 16.52 20.47 -6.32
CA ALA A 413 17.04 21.55 -5.48
C ALA A 413 17.39 22.79 -6.32
N HIS A 414 18.03 22.60 -7.47
CA HIS A 414 18.33 23.66 -8.42
C HIS A 414 17.07 24.31 -8.99
N SER A 415 16.04 23.54 -9.34
CA SER A 415 14.77 24.08 -9.84
C SER A 415 14.08 24.96 -8.80
N VAL A 416 14.07 24.56 -7.53
CA VAL A 416 13.57 25.38 -6.41
C VAL A 416 14.36 26.67 -6.27
N CYS A 417 15.69 26.55 -6.16
CA CYS A 417 16.58 27.70 -5.96
C CYS A 417 16.51 28.69 -7.13
N MET A 418 16.52 28.19 -8.37
CA MET A 418 16.40 29.00 -9.58
C MET A 418 15.05 29.72 -9.62
N ALA A 419 13.94 29.01 -9.38
CA ALA A 419 12.60 29.61 -9.40
C ALA A 419 12.45 30.74 -8.36
N LEU A 420 13.03 30.58 -7.16
CA LEU A 420 13.04 31.61 -6.14
C LEU A 420 13.87 32.83 -6.56
N LEU A 421 15.08 32.63 -7.11
CA LEU A 421 15.92 33.74 -7.57
C LEU A 421 15.31 34.46 -8.78
N GLU A 422 14.66 33.74 -9.70
CA GLU A 422 13.92 34.35 -10.80
C GLU A 422 12.70 35.12 -10.29
N ALA A 423 11.97 34.59 -9.30
CA ALA A 423 10.85 35.28 -8.68
C ALA A 423 11.29 36.56 -7.95
N TRP A 424 12.49 36.58 -7.36
CA TRP A 424 13.08 37.78 -6.76
C TRP A 424 13.47 38.86 -7.79
N ASN A 425 13.70 38.46 -9.05
CA ASN A 425 14.02 39.38 -10.15
C ASN A 425 12.78 39.91 -10.89
N GLU A 426 11.56 39.54 -10.47
CA GLU A 426 10.33 40.01 -11.09
C GLU A 426 9.85 41.35 -10.54
N ASP A 427 9.41 42.25 -11.42
CA ASP A 427 8.93 43.58 -10.99
C ASP A 427 7.48 43.58 -10.47
N LYS A 428 6.75 42.49 -10.69
CA LYS A 428 5.32 42.38 -10.39
C LYS A 428 5.06 41.17 -9.50
N LEU A 429 4.38 41.41 -8.38
CA LEU A 429 4.01 40.36 -7.42
C LEU A 429 3.29 39.18 -8.07
N VAL A 430 2.37 39.45 -8.99
CA VAL A 430 1.64 38.38 -9.69
C VAL A 430 2.59 37.51 -10.53
N LEU A 431 3.57 38.11 -11.22
CA LEU A 431 4.55 37.36 -12.02
C LEU A 431 5.49 36.56 -11.12
N ALA A 432 6.00 37.19 -10.06
CA ALA A 432 6.85 36.55 -9.06
C ALA A 432 6.17 35.34 -8.42
N GLN A 433 4.93 35.51 -7.94
CA GLN A 433 4.13 34.41 -7.39
C GLN A 433 3.82 33.34 -8.43
N ASN A 434 3.62 33.69 -9.71
CA ASN A 434 3.39 32.69 -10.76
C ASN A 434 4.63 31.84 -11.03
N ARG A 435 5.85 32.38 -10.92
CA ARG A 435 7.08 31.58 -10.97
C ARG A 435 7.13 30.56 -9.83
N VAL A 436 6.81 31.00 -8.61
CA VAL A 436 6.76 30.09 -7.44
C VAL A 436 5.64 29.05 -7.61
N ARG A 437 4.45 29.43 -8.08
CA ARG A 437 3.36 28.48 -8.37
C ARG A 437 3.78 27.46 -9.42
N SER A 438 4.49 27.87 -10.46
CA SER A 438 4.96 26.94 -11.49
C SER A 438 5.93 25.89 -10.95
N VAL A 439 6.82 26.24 -10.00
CA VAL A 439 7.68 25.24 -9.37
C VAL A 439 6.91 24.38 -8.37
N ILE A 440 5.91 24.92 -7.67
CA ILE A 440 5.00 24.13 -6.83
C ILE A 440 4.27 23.09 -7.68
N ASP A 441 3.64 23.50 -8.78
CA ASP A 441 2.92 22.60 -9.67
C ASP A 441 3.84 21.54 -10.29
N TYR A 442 5.10 21.89 -10.56
CA TYR A 442 6.12 20.97 -11.07
C TYR A 442 6.52 19.91 -10.03
N LEU A 443 6.73 20.32 -8.77
CA LEU A 443 7.19 19.43 -7.70
C LEU A 443 6.09 18.49 -7.21
N ASP A 444 4.85 18.99 -7.14
CA ASP A 444 3.67 18.28 -6.62
C ASP A 444 3.96 17.53 -5.30
N TRP A 445 4.71 18.16 -4.39
CA TRP A 445 5.11 17.54 -3.13
C TRP A 445 3.89 17.14 -2.30
N THR A 446 3.90 15.89 -1.87
CA THR A 446 2.80 15.27 -1.14
C THR A 446 2.60 15.88 0.24
N THR A 447 3.65 16.50 0.79
CA THR A 447 3.60 17.23 2.06
C THR A 447 2.62 18.41 2.04
N TRP A 448 2.34 19.02 0.89
CA TRP A 448 1.33 20.09 0.79
C TRP A 448 -0.10 19.60 0.98
N LYS A 449 -0.35 18.29 0.79
CA LYS A 449 -1.63 17.66 1.09
C LYS A 449 -1.72 17.18 2.55
N ASP A 450 -0.59 17.12 3.26
CA ASP A 450 -0.58 16.67 4.64
C ASP A 450 -1.25 17.68 5.57
N ARG A 451 -2.16 17.18 6.40
CA ARG A 451 -2.80 17.96 7.46
C ARG A 451 -2.05 17.71 8.74
N ARG A 452 -1.00 18.51 8.96
CA ARG A 452 -0.28 18.56 10.22
C ARG A 452 -1.27 18.83 11.38
N GLY A 453 -1.19 18.02 12.44
CA GLY A 453 -1.88 18.29 13.71
C GLY A 453 -3.32 17.81 13.81
N CYS A 454 -3.66 16.62 13.30
CA CYS A 454 -4.93 15.96 13.68
C CYS A 454 -4.99 15.68 15.19
N GLN A 455 -6.21 15.60 15.75
CA GLN A 455 -6.41 15.27 17.17
C GLN A 455 -5.97 13.82 17.48
N ASP A 456 -5.75 13.49 18.76
CA ASP A 456 -5.27 12.17 19.20
C ASP A 456 -6.15 10.99 18.74
N ASN A 457 -7.45 11.22 18.55
CA ASN A 457 -8.41 10.23 18.05
C ASN A 457 -8.68 10.31 16.54
N GLU A 458 -7.97 11.17 15.83
CA GLU A 458 -8.12 11.40 14.41
C GLU A 458 -6.89 10.95 13.63
N ILE A 459 -7.11 10.73 12.34
CA ILE A 459 -6.05 10.51 11.36
C ILE A 459 -6.28 11.44 10.16
N CYS A 460 -5.21 11.88 9.50
CA CYS A 460 -5.33 12.59 8.24
C CYS A 460 -5.72 11.59 7.15
N VAL A 461 -6.94 11.66 6.64
CA VAL A 461 -7.45 10.66 5.72
C VAL A 461 -7.10 10.99 4.28
N VAL A 462 -6.22 10.17 3.70
CA VAL A 462 -6.01 10.01 2.25
C VAL A 462 -6.67 8.72 1.74
N PRO A 463 -6.81 8.51 0.42
CA PRO A 463 -7.17 7.21 -0.12
C PRO A 463 -6.19 6.13 0.37
N ILE A 464 -6.72 5.02 0.87
CA ILE A 464 -5.96 3.83 1.26
C ILE A 464 -6.76 2.64 0.76
N TRP A 465 -6.24 1.91 -0.21
CA TRP A 465 -6.98 0.84 -0.88
C TRP A 465 -7.49 -0.21 0.13
N PRO A 466 -8.73 -0.71 -0.02
CA PRO A 466 -9.75 -0.38 -1.02
C PRO A 466 -10.64 0.83 -0.69
N MET A 467 -10.25 1.66 0.27
CA MET A 467 -11.00 2.82 0.76
C MET A 467 -10.49 4.15 0.20
N GLY A 468 -11.34 5.17 0.18
CA GLY A 468 -10.98 6.51 -0.24
C GLY A 468 -12.01 7.14 -1.18
N THR A 469 -11.90 8.46 -1.35
CA THR A 469 -12.71 9.23 -2.30
C THR A 469 -11.82 10.23 -3.03
N VAL A 470 -12.28 10.70 -4.20
CA VAL A 470 -11.61 11.78 -4.95
C VAL A 470 -11.49 13.05 -4.12
N ASP A 471 -12.56 13.41 -3.39
CA ASP A 471 -12.52 14.56 -2.48
C ASP A 471 -11.49 14.39 -1.37
N GLY A 472 -11.33 13.15 -0.85
CA GLY A 472 -10.31 12.84 0.16
C GLY A 472 -8.89 12.88 -0.41
N TYR A 473 -8.72 12.56 -1.69
CA TYR A 473 -7.45 12.72 -2.41
C TYR A 473 -7.10 14.19 -2.63
N ASN A 474 -8.06 14.99 -3.12
CA ASN A 474 -7.84 16.40 -3.45
C ASN A 474 -7.73 17.27 -2.19
N GLN A 475 -8.49 16.94 -1.15
CA GLN A 475 -8.56 17.71 0.10
C GLN A 475 -8.58 16.76 1.31
N PRO A 476 -7.43 16.23 1.73
CA PRO A 476 -7.34 15.41 2.93
C PRO A 476 -7.87 16.16 4.16
N LYS A 477 -8.51 15.40 5.06
CA LYS A 477 -9.12 15.93 6.29
C LYS A 477 -8.79 15.01 7.45
N CYS A 478 -8.54 15.61 8.62
CA CYS A 478 -8.57 14.89 9.88
C CYS A 478 -9.97 14.31 10.11
N ARG A 479 -10.03 13.01 10.42
CA ARG A 479 -11.28 12.32 10.74
C ARG A 479 -11.06 11.32 11.85
N ASP A 480 -12.11 11.09 12.64
CA ASP A 480 -12.10 10.07 13.68
C ASP A 480 -11.71 8.70 13.09
N VAL A 481 -10.70 8.09 13.68
CA VAL A 481 -10.11 6.84 13.18
C VAL A 481 -11.02 5.63 13.31
N SER A 482 -12.11 5.71 14.10
CA SER A 482 -13.14 4.68 14.13
C SER A 482 -14.06 4.71 12.92
N HIS A 483 -14.14 5.85 12.23
CA HIS A 483 -14.99 6.05 11.06
C HIS A 483 -14.32 6.96 10.00
N PRO A 484 -13.08 6.65 9.55
CA PRO A 484 -12.32 7.54 8.69
C PRO A 484 -12.96 7.70 7.31
N TYR A 485 -13.65 6.66 6.84
CA TYR A 485 -14.40 6.63 5.60
C TYR A 485 -15.90 6.38 5.90
N MET A 486 -16.61 7.41 6.38
CA MET A 486 -18.04 7.31 6.76
C MET A 486 -18.95 6.72 5.66
N LYS A 487 -20.03 6.08 6.15
CA LYS A 487 -21.02 5.16 5.57
C LYS A 487 -21.82 5.57 4.31
N ALA A 488 -21.28 6.40 3.42
CA ALA A 488 -21.79 6.48 2.06
C ALA A 488 -21.15 5.35 1.23
N MET A 489 -21.92 4.27 1.06
CA MET A 489 -21.73 3.22 0.03
C MET A 489 -20.96 1.93 0.39
N MET A 490 -21.46 1.20 1.38
CA MET A 490 -21.39 -0.28 1.34
C MET A 490 -22.49 -0.93 0.47
N GLY A 491 -23.24 -0.12 -0.30
CA GLY A 491 -24.39 -0.56 -1.12
C GLY A 491 -24.21 -0.45 -2.64
N ARG A 492 -23.17 0.26 -3.09
CA ARG A 492 -22.61 0.22 -4.44
C ARG A 492 -21.14 0.49 -4.22
N ALA A 493 -20.23 -0.35 -4.71
CA ALA A 493 -18.90 0.16 -4.99
C ALA A 493 -19.13 1.21 -6.09
N ILE A 494 -19.47 2.45 -5.75
CA ILE A 494 -19.17 3.56 -6.64
C ILE A 494 -17.68 3.61 -6.55
N GLY A 495 -17.09 3.00 -7.57
CA GLY A 495 -15.70 2.67 -7.57
C GLY A 495 -14.87 3.91 -7.40
N VAL A 496 -13.61 3.63 -7.15
CA VAL A 496 -12.46 4.40 -7.57
C VAL A 496 -12.48 4.74 -9.09
N GLU A 497 -13.62 4.58 -9.79
CA GLU A 497 -13.83 4.92 -11.20
C GLU A 497 -13.64 6.42 -11.46
N SER A 498 -14.00 7.32 -10.52
CA SER A 498 -13.95 8.77 -10.74
C SER A 498 -12.69 9.49 -10.26
N MET A 499 -11.60 8.78 -9.87
CA MET A 499 -10.35 9.40 -9.35
C MET A 499 -9.49 10.13 -10.40
N VAL A 500 -10.00 10.42 -11.58
CA VAL A 500 -9.27 11.15 -12.61
C VAL A 500 -10.15 12.28 -13.06
N ASP A 501 -9.86 13.49 -12.57
CA ASP A 501 -10.09 14.74 -13.28
C ASP A 501 -9.42 15.87 -12.48
N ARG A 502 -8.33 16.39 -13.06
CA ARG A 502 -7.60 17.64 -12.74
C ARG A 502 -6.47 17.52 -11.70
N VAL A 503 -5.25 17.34 -12.20
CA VAL A 503 -4.06 18.20 -11.94
C VAL A 503 -3.20 18.17 -13.22
N GLY A 504 -2.54 19.29 -13.54
CA GLY A 504 -2.03 19.66 -14.86
C GLY A 504 -0.83 18.88 -15.40
N GLN A 505 -0.71 18.96 -16.72
CA GLN A 505 0.38 18.45 -17.55
C GLN A 505 1.68 19.22 -17.31
N ASN A 506 2.80 18.52 -17.11
CA ASN A 506 4.13 18.97 -17.55
C ASN A 506 5.10 17.77 -17.65
N ASN A 507 5.71 17.61 -18.82
CA ASN A 507 6.49 16.44 -19.27
C ASN A 507 7.90 16.29 -18.64
N PHE A 508 8.07 16.55 -17.35
CA PHE A 508 9.33 16.30 -16.62
C PHE A 508 9.08 15.81 -15.18
N ILE A 509 8.04 15.00 -14.98
CA ILE A 509 7.73 14.31 -13.71
C ILE A 509 8.61 13.07 -13.64
N CYS A 510 9.88 13.20 -13.24
CA CYS A 510 10.79 12.07 -13.22
C CYS A 510 11.82 12.23 -12.10
N PHE A 511 11.81 11.29 -11.15
CA PHE A 511 12.82 10.96 -10.13
C PHE A 511 12.66 11.40 -8.67
N TYR A 512 12.21 12.60 -8.34
CA TYR A 512 12.06 12.96 -6.91
C TYR A 512 10.96 12.15 -6.21
N TYR A 513 9.93 11.78 -6.97
CA TYR A 513 8.84 10.92 -6.54
C TYR A 513 9.29 9.58 -5.97
N ALA A 514 10.44 9.05 -6.39
CA ALA A 514 10.91 7.75 -5.93
C ALA A 514 11.54 7.82 -4.52
N PHE A 515 11.89 9.02 -4.03
CA PHE A 515 12.50 9.25 -2.72
C PHE A 515 11.54 9.90 -1.72
N GLU A 516 10.55 10.65 -2.20
CA GLU A 516 9.43 11.15 -1.38
C GLU A 516 8.34 10.07 -1.16
N GLN A 517 8.34 9.01 -1.97
CA GLN A 517 7.59 7.76 -1.76
C GLN A 517 8.44 6.68 -1.07
#